data_AF-A0AAD6CV53-F1
#
_entry.id   AF-A0AAD6CV53-F1
#
_cell.length_a   1.000
_cell.length_b   1.000
_cell.length_c   1.000
_cell.angle_alpha   90.00
_cell.angle_beta   90.00
_cell.angle_gamma   90.00
#
_symmetry.space_group_name_H-M   'P 1'
#
loop_
_entity.id
_entity.type
_entity.pdbx_description
1 polymer ?
#
loop_
_entity_poly.entity_id
_entity_poly.type
_entity_poly.pdbx_seq_one_letter_code
_entity_poly.pdbx_strand_id
1 'polypeptide(L)'
;MVNDGIRTELSRASKAYKDQKGKDIDLADCWDRFFKSRKNQMVATGHVFVNEAIEQMHTRWTQDPGASVEWNDRARAVRDALTELESHVGEIYMDDLELQDLN
;
A
#
# COMPACT_ATOMS: atom_id res chain seq x y z
N MET A 1 -1.69 19.71 -2.03
CA MET A 1 -2.63 20.69 -1.42
C MET A 1 -2.83 20.53 0.10
N VAL A 2 -3.16 19.35 0.65
CA VAL A 2 -3.27 19.17 2.13
C VAL A 2 -1.90 18.92 2.79
N ASN A 3 -1.03 18.14 2.16
CA ASN A 3 0.29 17.80 2.71
C ASN A 3 1.24 19.01 2.75
N ASP A 4 1.22 19.85 1.71
CA ASP A 4 2.05 21.06 1.62
C ASP A 4 1.70 22.07 2.73
N GLY A 5 0.42 22.18 3.06
CA GLY A 5 -0.06 23.00 4.17
C GLY A 5 0.46 22.51 5.51
N ILE A 6 0.33 21.20 5.79
CA ILE A 6 0.84 20.59 7.02
C ILE A 6 2.35 20.77 7.14
N ARG A 7 3.09 20.44 6.09
CA ARG A 7 4.55 20.54 6.04
C ARG A 7 5.03 21.98 6.26
N THR A 8 4.38 22.95 5.61
CA THR A 8 4.67 24.37 5.81
C THR A 8 4.47 24.81 7.26
N GLU A 9 3.34 24.42 7.87
CA GLU A 9 3.05 24.75 9.27
C GLU A 9 4.01 24.06 10.24
N LEU A 10 4.42 22.82 9.97
CA LEU A 10 5.43 22.11 10.76
C LEU A 10 6.80 22.79 10.68
N SER A 11 7.21 23.26 9.50
CA SER A 11 8.45 24.04 9.34
C SER A 11 8.39 25.37 10.09
N ARG A 12 7.25 26.08 10.02
CA ARG A 12 7.03 27.32 10.80
C ARG A 12 7.10 27.07 12.30
N ALA A 13 6.46 26.02 12.79
CA ALA A 13 6.49 25.62 14.19
C ALA A 13 7.91 25.24 14.65
N SER A 14 8.65 24.50 13.81
CA SER A 14 10.05 24.12 14.07
C SER A 14 10.94 25.34 14.25
N LYS A 15 10.80 26.35 13.36
CA LYS A 15 11.53 27.61 13.46
C LYS A 15 11.17 28.37 14.74
N ALA A 16 9.89 28.54 15.04
CA ALA A 16 9.44 29.22 16.25
C ALA A 16 9.93 28.52 17.53
N TYR A 17 9.95 27.19 17.53
CA TYR A 17 10.48 26.39 18.64
C TYR A 17 11.98 26.61 18.84
N LYS A 18 12.76 26.64 17.75
CA LYS A 18 14.20 26.94 17.78
C LYS A 18 14.47 28.33 18.33
N ASP A 19 13.71 29.33 17.89
CA ASP A 19 13.85 30.71 18.36
C ASP A 19 13.56 30.84 19.87
N GLN A 20 12.60 30.07 20.39
CA GLN A 20 12.21 30.11 21.80
C GLN A 20 13.07 29.24 22.72
N LYS A 21 13.57 28.11 22.24
CA LYS A 21 14.20 27.06 23.07
C LYS A 21 15.66 26.80 22.72
N GLY A 22 16.17 27.38 21.63
CA GLY A 22 17.53 27.17 21.13
C GLY A 22 17.79 25.75 20.61
N LYS A 23 16.73 24.94 20.43
CA LYS A 23 16.83 23.53 20.01
C LYS A 23 16.31 23.37 18.59
N ASP A 24 17.08 22.65 17.78
CA ASP A 24 16.68 22.33 16.42
C ASP A 24 15.88 21.02 16.39
N ILE A 25 14.71 21.07 15.77
CA ILE A 25 13.85 19.90 15.52
C ILE A 25 13.26 20.11 14.13
N ASP A 26 13.47 19.15 13.23
CA ASP A 26 12.86 19.16 11.91
C ASP A 26 11.56 18.36 11.93
N LEU A 27 10.45 19.03 12.24
CA LEU A 27 9.14 18.38 12.30
C LEU A 27 8.63 17.99 10.91
N ALA A 28 9.07 18.66 9.83
CA ALA A 28 8.69 18.32 8.47
C ALA A 28 9.32 16.99 8.04
N ASP A 29 10.62 16.79 8.27
CA ASP A 29 11.28 15.50 8.04
C ASP A 29 10.69 14.38 8.90
N CYS A 30 10.40 14.66 10.19
CA CYS A 30 9.70 13.71 11.06
C CYS A 30 8.36 13.26 10.47
N TRP A 31 7.59 14.21 9.92
CA TRP A 31 6.31 13.94 9.29
C TRP A 31 6.45 13.12 8.01
N ASP A 32 7.40 13.44 7.13
CA ASP A 32 7.65 12.69 5.90
C ASP A 32 7.98 11.22 6.20
N ARG A 33 8.87 10.98 7.18
CA ARG A 33 9.27 9.62 7.58
C ARG A 33 8.11 8.83 8.14
N PHE A 34 7.30 9.47 8.99
CA PHE A 34 6.07 8.86 9.51
C PHE A 34 5.12 8.50 8.38
N PHE A 35 4.85 9.44 7.47
CA PHE A 35 3.93 9.24 6.37
C PHE A 35 4.40 8.12 5.43
N LYS A 36 5.68 8.12 5.06
CA LYS A 36 6.31 7.05 4.26
C LYS A 36 6.19 5.69 4.95
N SER A 37 6.45 5.62 6.25
CA SER A 37 6.29 4.39 7.03
C SER A 37 4.84 3.90 7.02
N ARG A 38 3.86 4.79 7.15
CA ARG A 38 2.43 4.43 7.11
C ARG A 38 2.01 3.94 5.74
N LYS A 39 2.46 4.61 4.68
CA LYS A 39 2.19 4.21 3.29
C LYS A 39 2.71 2.80 3.02
N ASN A 40 3.95 2.53 3.39
CA ASN A 40 4.57 1.21 3.21
C ASN A 40 3.81 0.12 3.98
N GLN A 41 3.35 0.40 5.20
CA GLN A 41 2.52 -0.53 5.97
C GLN A 41 1.18 -0.80 5.30
N MET A 42 0.52 0.22 4.75
CA MET A 42 -0.74 0.06 4.04
C MET A 42 -0.59 -0.78 2.77
N VAL A 43 0.46 -0.53 1.99
CA VAL A 43 0.78 -1.33 0.79
C VAL A 43 1.03 -2.79 1.18
N ALA A 44 1.88 -3.04 2.18
CA ALA A 44 2.15 -4.39 2.66
C ALA A 44 0.88 -5.11 3.17
N THR A 45 0.00 -4.38 3.87
CA THR A 45 -1.30 -4.92 4.31
C THR A 45 -2.18 -5.28 3.12
N GLY A 46 -2.20 -4.44 2.08
CA GLY A 46 -2.91 -4.72 0.83
C GLY A 46 -2.38 -5.97 0.13
N HIS A 47 -1.06 -6.14 0.04
CA HIS A 47 -0.45 -7.36 -0.53
C HIS A 47 -0.88 -8.62 0.22
N VAL A 48 -0.79 -8.61 1.55
CA VAL A 48 -1.20 -9.75 2.38
C VAL A 48 -2.67 -10.08 2.18
N PHE A 49 -3.54 -9.06 2.27
CA PHE A 49 -4.99 -9.25 2.10
C PHE A 49 -5.36 -9.86 0.74
N VAL A 50 -4.75 -9.38 -0.34
CA VAL A 50 -5.04 -9.89 -1.69
C VAL A 50 -4.50 -11.30 -1.88
N ASN A 51 -3.29 -11.60 -1.39
CA ASN A 51 -2.73 -12.95 -1.43
C ASN A 51 -3.62 -13.94 -0.67
N GLU A 52 -4.04 -13.62 0.56
CA GLU A 52 -4.94 -14.47 1.34
C GLU A 52 -6.29 -14.70 0.64
N ALA A 53 -6.82 -13.70 -0.05
CA ALA A 53 -8.04 -13.85 -0.84
C ALA A 53 -7.83 -14.77 -2.06
N ILE A 54 -6.71 -14.65 -2.76
CA ILE A 54 -6.33 -15.51 -3.89
C ILE A 54 -6.17 -16.97 -3.43
N GLU A 55 -5.48 -17.22 -2.32
CA GLU A 55 -5.33 -18.56 -1.74
C GLU A 55 -6.67 -19.20 -1.38
N GLN A 56 -7.58 -18.42 -0.79
CA GLN A 56 -8.94 -18.90 -0.49
C GLN A 56 -9.72 -19.23 -1.77
N MET A 57 -9.57 -18.42 -2.82
CA MET A 57 -10.20 -18.69 -4.12
C MET A 57 -9.62 -19.94 -4.80
N HIS A 58 -8.31 -20.17 -4.71
CA HIS A 58 -7.68 -21.41 -5.18
C HIS A 58 -8.26 -22.64 -4.52
N THR A 59 -8.43 -22.59 -3.20
CA THR A 59 -9.02 -23.69 -2.42
C THR A 59 -10.46 -23.97 -2.88
N ARG A 60 -11.24 -22.91 -3.16
CA ARG A 60 -12.62 -23.04 -3.63
C ARG A 60 -12.75 -23.62 -5.03
N TRP A 61 -11.84 -23.30 -5.95
CA TRP A 61 -11.85 -23.76 -7.34
C TRP A 61 -10.99 -25.01 -7.56
N THR A 62 -11.04 -25.96 -6.63
CA THR A 62 -10.30 -27.24 -6.74
C THR A 62 -10.99 -28.19 -7.72
N GLN A 63 -10.27 -29.12 -8.35
CA GLN A 63 -10.92 -30.17 -9.15
C GLN A 63 -11.72 -31.14 -8.26
N ASP A 64 -12.88 -31.56 -8.74
CA ASP A 64 -13.79 -32.49 -8.06
C ASP A 64 -14.01 -33.69 -9.00
N PRO A 65 -13.48 -34.88 -8.64
CA PRO A 65 -13.65 -36.10 -9.44
C PRO A 65 -15.12 -36.50 -9.66
N GLY A 66 -16.04 -36.04 -8.81
CA GLY A 66 -17.47 -36.28 -8.94
C GLY A 66 -18.22 -35.24 -9.79
N ALA A 67 -17.57 -34.14 -10.18
CA ALA A 67 -18.18 -33.08 -10.97
C ALA A 67 -18.11 -33.37 -12.49
N SER A 68 -18.87 -32.58 -13.27
CA SER A 68 -18.81 -32.67 -14.72
C SER A 68 -17.44 -32.26 -15.28
N VAL A 69 -17.11 -32.74 -16.48
CA VAL A 69 -15.90 -32.33 -17.21
C VAL A 69 -15.86 -30.80 -17.38
N GLU A 70 -16.98 -30.20 -17.80
CA GLU A 70 -17.12 -28.76 -17.97
C GLU A 70 -16.81 -27.97 -16.69
N TRP A 71 -17.26 -28.47 -15.53
CA TRP A 71 -16.97 -27.83 -14.25
C TRP A 71 -15.48 -27.90 -13.92
N ASN A 72 -14.84 -29.06 -14.11
CA ASN A 72 -13.42 -29.25 -13.83
C ASN A 72 -12.53 -28.41 -14.76
N ASP A 73 -12.93 -28.25 -16.02
CA ASP A 73 -12.22 -27.38 -16.97
C ASP A 73 -12.36 -25.91 -16.57
N ARG A 74 -13.56 -25.48 -16.15
CA ARG A 74 -13.77 -24.13 -15.61
C ARG A 74 -12.96 -23.88 -14.35
N ALA A 75 -12.93 -24.84 -13.41
CA ALA A 75 -12.17 -24.73 -12.18
C ALA A 75 -10.67 -24.58 -12.46
N ARG A 76 -10.14 -25.33 -13.44
CA ARG A 76 -8.77 -25.18 -13.91
C ARG A 76 -8.51 -23.78 -14.49
N ALA A 77 -9.36 -23.31 -15.41
CA ALA A 77 -9.19 -22.00 -16.03
C ALA A 77 -9.20 -20.85 -14.99
N VAL A 78 -10.07 -20.94 -13.97
CA VAL A 78 -10.10 -19.94 -12.88
C VAL A 78 -8.81 -20.00 -12.06
N ARG A 79 -8.29 -21.19 -11.74
CA ARG A 79 -7.02 -21.33 -11.02
C ARG A 79 -5.83 -20.78 -11.80
N ASP A 80 -5.79 -21.00 -13.11
CA ASP A 80 -4.72 -20.46 -13.95
C ASP A 80 -4.76 -18.91 -13.92
N ALA A 81 -5.95 -18.32 -14.04
CA ALA A 81 -6.12 -16.87 -13.93
C ALA A 81 -5.76 -16.33 -12.53
N LEU A 82 -6.09 -17.06 -11.46
CA LEU A 82 -5.70 -16.69 -10.09
C LEU A 82 -4.18 -16.71 -9.90
N THR A 83 -3.48 -17.67 -10.52
CA THR A 83 -2.01 -17.75 -10.51
C THR A 83 -1.38 -16.56 -11.22
N GLU A 84 -1.95 -16.15 -12.36
CA GLU A 84 -1.53 -14.94 -13.06
C GLU A 84 -1.74 -13.70 -12.18
N LEU A 85 -2.92 -13.55 -11.57
CA LEU A 85 -3.23 -12.42 -10.67
C LEU A 85 -2.30 -12.36 -9.46
N GLU A 86 -1.93 -13.52 -8.87
CA GLU A 86 -0.98 -13.60 -7.76
C GLU A 86 0.37 -12.99 -8.13
N SER A 87 0.84 -13.23 -9.37
CA SER A 87 2.11 -12.68 -9.87
C SER A 87 2.11 -11.16 -9.99
N HIS A 88 0.93 -10.54 -10.09
CA HIS A 88 0.74 -9.09 -10.19
C HIS A 88 0.46 -8.42 -8.84
N VAL A 89 0.36 -9.16 -7.72
CA VAL A 89 0.07 -8.53 -6.41
C VAL A 89 1.14 -7.51 -6.01
N GLY A 90 2.40 -7.73 -6.41
CA GLY A 90 3.49 -6.77 -6.19
C GLY A 90 3.29 -5.42 -6.88
N GLU A 91 2.39 -5.33 -7.86
CA GLU A 91 2.01 -4.08 -8.54
C GLU A 91 1.02 -3.24 -7.74
N ILE A 92 0.49 -3.73 -6.62
CA ILE A 92 -0.29 -2.88 -5.72
C ILE A 92 0.67 -1.86 -5.10
N TYR A 93 0.45 -0.58 -5.40
CA TYR A 93 1.20 0.52 -4.84
C TYR A 93 0.25 1.63 -4.40
N MET A 94 0.79 2.56 -3.61
CA MET A 94 0.15 3.82 -3.29
C MET A 94 1.09 4.93 -3.75
N ASP A 95 0.57 5.78 -4.64
CA ASP A 95 1.32 6.94 -5.13
C ASP A 95 1.85 7.76 -3.95
N ASP A 96 3.06 8.28 -4.11
CA ASP A 96 3.46 9.39 -3.27
C ASP A 96 2.51 10.55 -3.57
N LEU A 97 2.04 11.22 -2.52
CA LEU A 97 1.37 12.50 -2.71
C LEU A 97 2.36 13.39 -3.44
N GLU A 98 2.03 13.83 -4.67
CA GLU A 98 2.89 14.73 -5.44
C GLU A 98 3.28 15.94 -4.58
N LEU A 99 4.54 15.94 -4.13
CA LEU A 99 5.17 17.05 -3.45
C LEU A 99 5.67 17.96 -4.56
N GLN A 100 4.92 19.01 -4.90
CA GLN A 100 5.47 20.02 -5.79
C GLN A 100 6.60 20.73 -5.04
N ASP A 101 7.83 20.53 -5.51
CA ASP A 101 9.01 21.26 -5.05
C ASP A 101 8.80 22.76 -5.32
N LEU A 102 8.48 23.51 -4.26
CA LEU A 102 8.50 24.97 -4.31
C LEU A 102 9.96 25.42 -4.13
N ASN A 103 10.64 25.62 -5.26
CA ASN A 103 11.82 26.48 -5.38
C ASN A 103 11.53 27.90 -4.88
#